data_AF-A0A1V5VYC6-F1
#
_entry.id   AF-A0A1V5VYC6-F1
#
_cell.length_a   1.000
_cell.length_b   1.000
_cell.length_c   1.000
_cell.angle_alpha   90.00
_cell.angle_beta   90.00
_cell.angle_gamma   90.00
#
_symmetry.space_group_name_H-M   'P 1'
#
loop_
_entity.id
_entity.type
_entity.pdbx_description
1 polymer ?
#
loop_
_entity_poly.entity_id
_entity_poly.type
_entity_poly.pdbx_seq_one_letter_code
_entity_poly.pdbx_strand_id
1 'polypeptide(L)'
;MKLWDKEAEIQFFQEALRNFASPEQLFYNLKDGYFAYVPKGSNAEGQTLQSRNSLIGQFTEKWSKTLFEPIAKELGLHAVNSVVCDELGLPRQSSADLAFCTTNNTVQKPENIKLLFEIKMSIVSNYKFTHPNHIEYVGDYKQHKGNPALLRSDSMLKAIGKSINIRVSGIASTKIPIVVLGNSPITDSYIKKVDFLKISGVIQGFWSLNPKPTNSDYIKNTPKLGFQTILDKAQLFNNCKELVTNDMNYFSSMISKLKLGEIIRIASQETTDIAKAEKFLTLIRS
;
A
#
# COMPACT_ATOMS: atom_id res chain seq x y z
N MET A 1 -1.36 -19.77 -6.20
CA MET A 1 -1.28 -18.41 -5.63
C MET A 1 -2.66 -17.98 -5.13
N LYS A 2 -2.76 -17.36 -3.96
CA LYS A 2 -4.03 -17.00 -3.30
C LYS A 2 -3.90 -15.56 -2.78
N LEU A 3 -5.00 -14.81 -2.71
CA LEU A 3 -5.03 -13.50 -2.06
C LEU A 3 -4.91 -13.66 -0.53
N TRP A 4 -4.79 -12.55 0.21
CA TRP A 4 -4.61 -12.58 1.66
C TRP A 4 -5.84 -13.15 2.36
N ASP A 5 -5.62 -14.01 3.34
CA ASP A 5 -6.66 -14.66 4.14
C ASP A 5 -6.12 -15.07 5.52
N LYS A 6 -6.91 -15.85 6.25
CA LYS A 6 -6.56 -16.35 7.58
C LYS A 6 -5.42 -17.37 7.53
N GLU A 7 -5.34 -18.17 6.46
CA GLU A 7 -4.26 -19.15 6.31
C GLU A 7 -2.90 -18.45 6.18
N ALA A 8 -2.85 -17.31 5.47
CA ALA A 8 -1.64 -16.47 5.38
C ALA A 8 -1.23 -15.88 6.75
N GLU A 9 -2.21 -15.46 7.58
CA GLU A 9 -1.94 -14.98 8.94
C GLU A 9 -1.44 -16.09 9.85
N ILE A 10 -2.05 -17.28 9.79
CA ILE A 10 -1.58 -18.46 10.54
C ILE A 10 -0.18 -18.86 10.10
N GLN A 11 0.10 -18.85 8.79
CA GLN A 11 1.42 -19.13 8.25
C GLN A 11 2.46 -18.15 8.81
N PHE A 12 2.17 -16.86 8.87
CA PHE A 12 3.05 -15.88 9.50
C PHE A 12 3.41 -16.27 10.93
N PHE A 13 2.41 -16.57 11.76
CA PHE A 13 2.68 -16.91 13.16
C PHE A 13 3.47 -18.21 13.30
N GLN A 14 3.14 -19.25 12.51
CA GLN A 14 3.85 -20.53 12.52
C GLN A 14 5.32 -20.36 12.10
N GLU A 15 5.59 -19.59 11.04
CA GLU A 15 6.95 -19.31 10.58
C GLU A 15 7.72 -18.47 11.61
N ALA A 16 7.08 -17.47 12.21
CA ALA A 16 7.72 -16.62 13.20
C ALA A 16 8.09 -17.41 14.48
N LEU A 17 7.15 -18.18 15.03
CA LEU A 17 7.36 -19.03 16.21
C LEU A 17 8.44 -20.09 15.99
N ARG A 18 8.51 -20.66 14.77
CA ARG A 18 9.50 -21.69 14.44
C ARG A 18 10.93 -21.15 14.35
N ASN A 19 11.09 -19.92 13.83
CA ASN A 19 12.38 -19.49 13.33
C ASN A 19 13.03 -18.38 14.16
N PHE A 20 12.26 -17.39 14.65
CA PHE A 20 12.88 -16.13 15.10
C PHE A 20 12.09 -15.30 16.12
N ALA A 21 10.93 -15.75 16.61
CA ALA A 21 10.14 -15.01 17.58
C ALA A 21 9.56 -15.88 18.69
N SER A 22 9.61 -15.39 19.94
CA SER A 22 8.92 -16.01 21.06
C SER A 22 7.41 -15.70 21.03
N PRO A 23 6.56 -16.48 21.71
CA PRO A 23 5.14 -16.18 21.83
C PRO A 23 4.86 -14.75 22.34
N GLU A 24 5.63 -14.26 23.31
CA GLU A 24 5.47 -12.93 23.92
C GLU A 24 5.81 -11.79 22.95
N GLN A 25 6.57 -12.07 21.88
CA GLN A 25 6.84 -11.11 20.82
C GLN A 25 5.71 -11.02 19.78
N LEU A 26 4.79 -12.00 19.77
CA LEU A 26 3.73 -12.15 18.75
C LEU A 26 2.32 -12.03 19.33
N PHE A 27 2.15 -12.33 20.62
CA PHE A 27 0.88 -12.41 21.32
C PHE A 27 0.93 -11.66 22.66
N TYR A 28 -0.18 -11.05 23.04
CA TYR A 28 -0.43 -10.56 24.39
C TYR A 28 -0.63 -11.75 25.33
N ASN A 29 0.09 -11.77 26.44
CA ASN A 29 -0.04 -12.82 27.46
C ASN A 29 -1.10 -12.40 28.48
N LEU A 30 -2.37 -12.68 28.20
CA LEU A 30 -3.48 -12.32 29.09
C LEU A 30 -3.79 -13.48 30.04
N LYS A 31 -4.54 -13.23 31.12
CA LYS A 31 -5.01 -14.29 32.03
C LYS A 31 -5.66 -15.49 31.33
N ASP A 32 -6.41 -15.23 30.26
CA ASP A 32 -7.14 -16.25 29.50
C ASP A 32 -6.30 -16.93 28.39
N GLY A 33 -5.01 -16.59 28.30
CA GLY A 33 -4.03 -17.14 27.37
C GLY A 33 -3.36 -16.11 26.45
N TYR A 34 -2.66 -16.61 25.43
CA TYR A 34 -1.95 -15.80 24.47
C TYR A 34 -2.87 -15.39 23.32
N PHE A 35 -3.03 -14.09 23.07
CA PHE A 35 -3.89 -13.56 22.00
C PHE A 35 -3.14 -12.63 21.06
N ALA A 36 -3.44 -12.68 19.77
CA ALA A 36 -2.85 -11.75 18.81
C ALA A 36 -3.29 -10.32 19.15
N TYR A 37 -4.55 -10.10 19.45
CA TYR A 37 -5.06 -8.82 19.91
C TYR A 37 -5.86 -8.99 21.19
N VAL A 38 -5.82 -7.98 22.04
CA VAL A 38 -6.69 -7.92 23.22
C VAL A 38 -8.15 -7.94 22.75
N PRO A 39 -8.95 -8.93 23.16
CA PRO A 39 -10.37 -9.00 22.81
C PRO A 39 -11.12 -7.74 23.25
N LYS A 40 -12.18 -7.34 22.53
CA LYS A 40 -13.06 -6.26 23.00
C LYS A 40 -13.72 -6.67 24.31
N GLY A 41 -13.82 -5.73 25.25
CA GLY A 41 -14.30 -5.98 26.61
C GLY A 41 -13.21 -6.39 27.61
N SER A 42 -12.06 -6.92 27.16
CA SER A 42 -10.96 -7.36 28.04
C SER A 42 -9.93 -6.25 28.30
N ASN A 43 -9.17 -6.33 29.41
CA ASN A 43 -8.06 -5.41 29.68
C ASN A 43 -6.77 -5.92 29.02
N ALA A 44 -5.90 -4.99 28.57
CA ALA A 44 -4.58 -5.30 28.03
C ALA A 44 -3.54 -5.57 29.13
N GLU A 45 -3.91 -5.44 30.40
CA GLU A 45 -3.08 -5.74 31.58
C GLU A 45 -1.72 -4.99 31.56
N GLY A 46 -1.72 -3.76 31.05
CA GLY A 46 -0.53 -2.90 30.95
C GLY A 46 0.44 -3.28 29.82
N GLN A 47 0.14 -4.30 29.02
CA GLN A 47 1.03 -4.77 27.96
C GLN A 47 0.93 -3.92 26.69
N THR A 48 2.08 -3.77 26.03
CA THR A 48 2.17 -3.20 24.69
C THR A 48 2.96 -4.15 23.79
N LEU A 49 2.43 -4.44 22.60
CA LEU A 49 3.03 -5.40 21.67
C LEU A 49 3.52 -4.69 20.41
N GLN A 50 4.72 -4.09 20.49
CA GLN A 50 5.30 -3.33 19.38
C GLN A 50 6.12 -4.19 18.42
N SER A 51 6.81 -5.22 18.92
CA SER A 51 7.72 -6.12 18.19
C SER A 51 7.05 -6.77 16.97
N ARG A 52 5.79 -7.18 17.08
CA ARG A 52 5.09 -7.85 15.98
C ARG A 52 4.96 -6.97 14.74
N ASN A 53 4.83 -5.65 14.88
CA ASN A 53 4.56 -4.77 13.75
C ASN A 53 5.70 -4.78 12.72
N SER A 54 6.96 -4.89 13.15
CA SER A 54 8.09 -5.04 12.22
C SER A 54 8.14 -6.42 11.59
N LEU A 55 7.88 -7.48 12.37
CA LEU A 55 7.89 -8.87 11.90
C LEU A 55 6.83 -9.11 10.82
N ILE A 56 5.58 -8.67 11.05
CA ILE A 56 4.52 -8.81 10.06
C ILE A 56 4.78 -7.95 8.82
N GLY A 57 5.38 -6.77 8.99
CA GLY A 57 5.78 -5.91 7.86
C GLY A 57 6.68 -6.65 6.88
N GLN A 58 7.81 -7.18 7.37
CA GLN A 58 8.76 -7.97 6.57
C GLN A 58 8.11 -9.18 5.89
N PHE A 59 7.25 -9.90 6.63
CA PHE A 59 6.51 -11.03 6.06
C PHE A 59 5.60 -10.59 4.91
N THR A 60 4.84 -9.51 5.09
CA THR A 60 3.90 -9.01 4.09
C THR A 60 4.59 -8.43 2.85
N GLU A 61 5.79 -7.88 2.97
CA GLU A 61 6.62 -7.46 1.83
C GLU A 61 7.05 -8.65 0.98
N LYS A 62 7.55 -9.73 1.62
CA LYS A 62 7.93 -10.97 0.92
C LYS A 62 6.71 -11.66 0.31
N TRP A 63 5.59 -11.70 1.04
CA TRP A 63 4.34 -12.27 0.56
C TRP A 63 3.81 -11.49 -0.66
N SER A 64 3.84 -10.15 -0.60
CA SER A 64 3.41 -9.31 -1.71
C SER A 64 4.31 -9.51 -2.93
N LYS A 65 5.64 -9.54 -2.77
CA LYS A 65 6.53 -9.86 -3.89
C LYS A 65 6.13 -11.17 -4.56
N THR A 66 5.90 -12.21 -3.76
CA THR A 66 5.48 -13.51 -4.27
C THR A 66 4.19 -13.35 -5.07
N LEU A 67 3.15 -12.70 -4.52
CA LEU A 67 1.87 -12.43 -5.19
C LEU A 67 2.03 -11.72 -6.55
N PHE A 68 2.89 -10.71 -6.59
CA PHE A 68 3.01 -9.82 -7.75
C PHE A 68 4.05 -10.27 -8.78
N GLU A 69 4.95 -11.20 -8.45
CA GLU A 69 5.97 -11.72 -9.37
C GLU A 69 5.40 -12.31 -10.68
N PRO A 70 4.36 -13.17 -10.68
CA PRO A 70 3.77 -13.63 -11.93
C PRO A 70 3.08 -12.52 -12.73
N ILE A 71 2.49 -11.52 -12.05
CA ILE A 71 1.86 -10.35 -12.69
C ILE A 71 2.93 -9.51 -13.39
N ALA A 72 4.02 -9.20 -12.70
CA ALA A 72 5.14 -8.46 -13.27
C ALA A 72 5.70 -9.18 -14.51
N LYS A 73 5.91 -10.50 -14.40
CA LYS A 73 6.43 -11.32 -15.50
C LYS A 73 5.51 -11.29 -16.73
N GLU A 74 4.20 -11.38 -16.54
CA GLU A 74 3.22 -11.30 -17.64
C GLU A 74 3.21 -9.92 -18.30
N LEU A 75 3.56 -8.86 -17.56
CA LEU A 75 3.76 -7.51 -18.09
C LEU A 75 5.18 -7.25 -18.64
N GLY A 76 6.06 -8.26 -18.67
CA GLY A 76 7.44 -8.12 -19.14
C GLY A 76 8.36 -7.36 -18.17
N LEU A 77 8.05 -7.39 -16.87
CA LEU A 77 8.73 -6.66 -15.79
C LEU A 77 9.16 -7.60 -14.66
N HIS A 78 9.88 -7.04 -13.69
CA HIS A 78 10.31 -7.70 -12.46
C HIS A 78 9.62 -7.11 -11.24
N ALA A 79 9.15 -7.94 -10.33
CA ALA A 79 8.73 -7.53 -8.99
C ALA A 79 9.97 -7.46 -8.07
N VAL A 80 10.34 -6.27 -7.60
CA VAL A 80 11.56 -6.04 -6.82
C VAL A 80 11.23 -5.41 -5.48
N ASN A 81 11.69 -6.01 -4.37
CA ASN A 81 11.53 -5.44 -3.03
C ASN A 81 12.65 -4.46 -2.69
N SER A 82 12.35 -3.57 -1.73
CA SER A 82 13.31 -2.64 -1.12
C SER A 82 14.01 -1.74 -2.14
N VAL A 83 13.29 -1.27 -3.16
CA VAL A 83 13.86 -0.51 -4.27
C VAL A 83 14.40 0.84 -3.81
N VAL A 84 15.67 1.09 -4.12
CA VAL A 84 16.40 2.32 -3.83
C VAL A 84 16.52 3.14 -5.10
N CYS A 85 16.12 4.41 -5.02
CA CYS A 85 16.25 5.39 -6.09
C CYS A 85 16.30 6.79 -5.47
N ASP A 86 17.50 7.33 -5.27
CA ASP A 86 17.69 8.62 -4.58
C ASP A 86 17.03 9.78 -5.33
N GLU A 87 17.02 9.74 -6.67
CA GLU A 87 16.32 10.72 -7.53
C GLU A 87 14.80 10.77 -7.30
N LEU A 88 14.22 9.68 -6.79
CA LEU A 88 12.82 9.60 -6.42
C LEU A 88 12.55 9.88 -4.94
N GLY A 89 13.58 10.30 -4.18
CA GLY A 89 13.47 10.44 -2.73
C GLY A 89 13.28 9.10 -2.02
N LEU A 90 13.81 8.01 -2.60
CA LEU A 90 13.75 6.64 -2.06
C LEU A 90 15.16 6.14 -1.68
N PRO A 91 15.82 6.77 -0.68
CA PRO A 91 17.13 6.32 -0.24
C PRO A 91 17.01 5.00 0.52
N ARG A 92 18.13 4.34 0.81
CA ARG A 92 18.16 3.02 1.46
C ARG A 92 17.36 2.94 2.76
N GLN A 93 17.35 4.01 3.56
CA GLN A 93 16.59 4.09 4.82
C GLN A 93 15.07 4.24 4.65
N SER A 94 14.60 4.57 3.43
CA SER A 94 13.19 4.76 3.10
C SER A 94 12.89 4.28 1.67
N SER A 95 13.45 3.11 1.31
CA SER A 95 13.25 2.46 0.02
C SER A 95 11.77 2.16 -0.23
N ALA A 96 11.36 1.99 -1.48
CA ALA A 96 10.03 1.46 -1.78
C ALA A 96 9.93 -0.01 -1.35
N ASP A 97 8.79 -0.40 -0.81
CA ASP A 97 8.59 -1.74 -0.25
C ASP A 97 8.61 -2.78 -1.40
N LEU A 98 7.92 -2.48 -2.49
CA LEU A 98 7.90 -3.25 -3.73
C LEU A 98 7.75 -2.33 -4.95
N ALA A 99 8.32 -2.71 -6.08
CA ALA A 99 8.13 -2.02 -7.35
C ALA A 99 8.08 -3.00 -8.54
N PHE A 100 7.45 -2.56 -9.63
CA PHE A 100 7.66 -3.15 -10.94
C PHE A 100 8.77 -2.42 -11.68
N CYS A 101 9.78 -3.18 -12.09
CA CYS A 101 10.97 -2.64 -12.72
C CYS A 101 11.29 -3.35 -14.04
N THR A 102 11.89 -2.66 -14.98
CA THR A 102 12.43 -3.25 -16.22
C THR A 102 13.70 -4.06 -15.99
N THR A 103 14.34 -3.91 -14.82
CA THR A 103 15.53 -4.67 -14.42
C THR A 103 15.32 -5.32 -13.06
N ASN A 104 15.98 -6.44 -12.80
CA ASN A 104 15.89 -7.18 -11.55
C ASN A 104 16.95 -6.74 -10.51
N ASN A 105 17.08 -5.43 -10.28
CA ASN A 105 18.05 -4.86 -9.34
C ASN A 105 17.37 -4.04 -8.25
N THR A 106 17.92 -4.04 -7.04
CA THR A 106 17.38 -3.24 -5.93
C THR A 106 17.65 -1.75 -6.12
N VAL A 107 18.85 -1.38 -6.60
CA VAL A 107 19.17 0.01 -6.94
C VAL A 107 18.69 0.28 -8.36
N GLN A 108 17.82 1.26 -8.52
CA GLN A 108 17.14 1.58 -9.77
C GLN A 108 17.35 3.03 -10.17
N LYS A 109 17.38 3.26 -11.48
CA LYS A 109 17.15 4.58 -12.05
C LYS A 109 15.65 4.82 -12.24
N PRO A 110 15.16 6.08 -12.23
CA PRO A 110 13.74 6.36 -12.37
C PRO A 110 13.08 5.73 -13.60
N GLU A 111 13.75 5.74 -14.76
CA GLU A 111 13.21 5.22 -16.03
C GLU A 111 12.90 3.71 -16.00
N ASN A 112 13.54 2.97 -15.09
CA ASN A 112 13.33 1.54 -14.93
C ASN A 112 12.13 1.21 -14.06
N ILE A 113 11.64 2.15 -13.23
CA ILE A 113 10.52 1.93 -12.32
C ILE A 113 9.22 2.25 -13.06
N LYS A 114 8.31 1.27 -13.13
CA LYS A 114 7.03 1.38 -13.84
C LYS A 114 5.82 1.46 -12.91
N LEU A 115 5.95 0.99 -11.68
CA LEU A 115 4.89 1.04 -10.67
C LEU A 115 5.52 0.89 -9.28
N LEU A 116 5.12 1.73 -8.33
CA LEU A 116 5.55 1.65 -6.94
C LEU A 116 4.42 1.14 -6.05
N PHE A 117 4.78 0.29 -5.09
CA PHE A 117 3.88 -0.22 -4.07
C PHE A 117 4.42 0.14 -2.68
N GLU A 118 3.59 0.83 -1.89
CA GLU A 118 3.80 1.03 -0.46
C GLU A 118 2.93 0.04 0.31
N ILE A 119 3.55 -0.82 1.12
CA ILE A 119 2.87 -1.91 1.82
C ILE A 119 2.51 -1.44 3.24
N LYS A 120 1.21 -1.52 3.54
CA LYS A 120 0.58 -1.24 4.84
C LYS A 120 -0.39 -2.37 5.15
N MET A 121 0.17 -3.58 5.25
CA MET A 121 -0.52 -4.79 5.68
C MET A 121 -0.20 -5.11 7.15
N SER A 122 -1.09 -5.81 7.83
CA SER A 122 -0.89 -6.26 9.22
C SER A 122 -1.66 -7.54 9.50
N ILE A 123 -1.58 -8.08 10.71
CA ILE A 123 -2.60 -9.04 11.15
C ILE A 123 -3.95 -8.30 11.22
N VAL A 124 -5.00 -8.95 10.71
CA VAL A 124 -6.37 -8.42 10.63
C VAL A 124 -7.27 -9.14 11.61
N SER A 125 -7.10 -10.45 11.77
CA SER A 125 -7.91 -11.25 12.67
C SER A 125 -7.27 -11.39 14.05
N ASN A 126 -8.06 -11.81 15.03
CA ASN A 126 -7.56 -12.26 16.31
C ASN A 126 -7.33 -13.78 16.30
N TYR A 127 -6.27 -14.18 16.96
CA TYR A 127 -5.90 -15.58 17.13
C TYR A 127 -5.54 -15.86 18.58
N LYS A 128 -5.86 -17.05 19.06
CA LYS A 128 -5.39 -17.59 20.33
C LYS A 128 -4.26 -18.56 20.07
N PHE A 129 -3.16 -18.40 20.79
CA PHE A 129 -2.05 -19.34 20.77
C PHE A 129 -2.12 -20.25 22.00
N THR A 130 -1.99 -21.56 21.77
CA THR A 130 -1.82 -22.56 22.83
C THR A 130 -0.61 -23.42 22.54
N HIS A 131 0.14 -23.71 23.60
CA HIS A 131 1.36 -24.49 23.50
C HIS A 131 1.07 -25.94 23.03
N PRO A 132 1.98 -26.56 22.26
CA PRO A 132 3.27 -25.98 21.83
C PRO A 132 3.19 -25.13 20.56
N ASN A 133 2.21 -25.32 19.67
CA ASN A 133 2.18 -24.67 18.34
C ASN A 133 0.77 -24.55 17.73
N HIS A 134 -0.26 -24.45 18.56
CA HIS A 134 -1.64 -24.37 18.07
C HIS A 134 -2.10 -22.92 18.00
N ILE A 135 -2.64 -22.53 16.85
CA ILE A 135 -3.12 -21.17 16.56
C ILE A 135 -4.56 -21.27 16.09
N GLU A 136 -5.46 -20.74 16.90
CA GLU A 136 -6.90 -20.81 16.66
C GLU A 136 -7.43 -19.42 16.32
N TYR A 137 -8.24 -19.32 15.26
CA TYR A 137 -8.97 -18.08 14.95
C TYR A 137 -10.06 -17.85 16.01
N VAL A 138 -10.08 -16.66 16.62
CA VAL A 138 -11.08 -16.32 17.65
C VAL A 138 -11.94 -15.10 17.32
N GLY A 139 -11.60 -14.33 16.29
CA GLY A 139 -12.45 -13.24 15.85
C GLY A 139 -11.84 -12.36 14.76
N ASP A 140 -12.65 -11.48 14.19
CA ASP A 140 -12.18 -10.51 13.18
C ASP A 140 -11.79 -9.16 13.80
N TYR A 141 -11.38 -8.20 12.96
CA TYR A 141 -10.94 -6.87 13.40
C TYR A 141 -12.01 -6.06 14.15
N LYS A 142 -13.29 -6.44 14.06
CA LYS A 142 -14.35 -5.79 14.83
C LYS A 142 -14.51 -6.38 16.22
N GLN A 143 -13.85 -7.49 16.54
CA GLN A 143 -13.99 -8.20 17.82
C GLN A 143 -12.78 -8.01 18.75
N HIS A 144 -11.74 -7.29 18.31
CA HIS A 144 -10.57 -6.97 19.12
C HIS A 144 -10.27 -5.48 19.19
N LYS A 145 -9.38 -5.07 20.10
CA LYS A 145 -9.02 -3.65 20.33
C LYS A 145 -7.97 -3.10 19.38
N GLY A 146 -7.18 -3.96 18.74
CA GLY A 146 -6.20 -3.53 17.75
C GLY A 146 -6.85 -3.03 16.46
N ASN A 147 -6.24 -2.05 15.81
CA ASN A 147 -6.66 -1.60 14.49
C ASN A 147 -5.68 -2.13 13.43
N PRO A 148 -6.16 -2.86 12.41
CA PRO A 148 -5.37 -3.20 11.23
C PRO A 148 -4.82 -1.95 10.52
N ALA A 149 -3.78 -2.15 9.72
CA ALA A 149 -2.96 -1.06 9.19
C ALA A 149 -3.75 0.06 8.47
N LEU A 150 -4.66 -0.25 7.54
CA LEU A 150 -5.42 0.81 6.83
C LEU A 150 -6.54 1.43 7.67
N LEU A 151 -6.89 0.83 8.82
CA LEU A 151 -7.81 1.41 9.80
C LEU A 151 -7.09 2.36 10.78
N ARG A 152 -5.76 2.43 10.73
CA ARG A 152 -4.96 3.34 11.56
C ARG A 152 -4.61 4.61 10.80
N SER A 153 -4.94 5.76 11.37
CA SER A 153 -4.62 7.06 10.77
C SER A 153 -3.13 7.29 10.59
N ASP A 154 -2.28 6.88 11.53
CA ASP A 154 -0.83 7.09 11.41
C ASP A 154 -0.24 6.30 10.23
N SER A 155 -0.73 5.08 9.99
CA SER A 155 -0.31 4.23 8.87
C SER A 155 -0.72 4.82 7.52
N MET A 156 -1.97 5.31 7.42
CA MET A 156 -2.47 6.01 6.23
C MET A 156 -1.65 7.28 5.94
N LEU A 157 -1.40 8.11 6.97
CA LEU A 157 -0.62 9.34 6.83
C LEU A 157 0.83 9.09 6.41
N LYS A 158 1.47 8.02 6.91
CA LYS A 158 2.82 7.62 6.48
C LYS A 158 2.86 7.27 4.99
N ALA A 159 1.88 6.48 4.51
CA ALA A 159 1.82 6.12 3.09
C ALA A 159 1.57 7.34 2.18
N ILE A 160 0.68 8.24 2.62
CA ILE A 160 0.42 9.51 1.94
C ILE A 160 1.68 10.38 1.93
N GLY A 161 2.34 10.55 3.08
CA GLY A 161 3.54 11.36 3.22
C GLY A 161 4.69 10.88 2.31
N LYS A 162 4.93 9.56 2.27
CA LYS A 162 5.94 8.97 1.38
C LYS A 162 5.59 9.18 -0.10
N SER A 163 4.32 9.04 -0.46
CA SER A 163 3.86 9.29 -1.83
C SER A 163 4.05 10.75 -2.24
N ILE A 164 3.74 11.70 -1.36
CA ILE A 164 3.99 13.13 -1.59
C ILE A 164 5.50 13.39 -1.76
N ASN A 165 6.34 12.82 -0.89
CA ASN A 165 7.80 12.96 -0.99
C ASN A 165 8.33 12.52 -2.36
N ILE A 166 7.85 11.39 -2.87
CA ILE A 166 8.18 10.92 -4.23
C ILE A 166 7.68 11.93 -5.28
N ARG A 167 6.44 12.40 -5.19
CA ARG A 167 5.87 13.35 -6.16
C ARG A 167 6.63 14.67 -6.26
N VAL A 168 7.27 15.12 -5.18
CA VAL A 168 8.02 16.38 -5.15
C VAL A 168 9.53 16.20 -5.37
N SER A 169 10.02 14.97 -5.56
CA SER A 169 11.47 14.71 -5.70
C SER A 169 12.05 15.16 -7.05
N GLY A 170 11.24 15.24 -8.10
CA GLY A 170 11.70 15.66 -9.42
C GLY A 170 10.78 15.23 -10.56
N ILE A 171 11.10 15.67 -11.78
CA ILE A 171 10.28 15.42 -12.98
C ILE A 171 10.12 13.93 -13.27
N ALA A 172 11.14 13.11 -12.98
CA ALA A 172 11.09 11.68 -13.28
C ALA A 172 9.99 10.94 -12.48
N SER A 173 9.61 11.45 -11.30
CA SER A 173 8.56 10.82 -10.49
C SER A 173 7.15 11.05 -11.01
N THR A 174 6.95 12.01 -11.93
CA THR A 174 5.61 12.41 -12.39
C THR A 174 4.93 11.32 -13.21
N LYS A 175 5.72 10.43 -13.82
CA LYS A 175 5.23 9.33 -14.67
C LYS A 175 5.02 8.02 -13.93
N ILE A 176 5.47 7.93 -12.68
CA ILE A 176 5.45 6.66 -11.94
C ILE A 176 4.16 6.58 -11.11
N PRO A 177 3.28 5.62 -11.35
CA PRO A 177 2.12 5.40 -10.51
C PRO A 177 2.53 4.81 -9.15
N ILE A 178 1.78 5.16 -8.10
CA ILE A 178 2.02 4.74 -6.72
C ILE A 178 0.72 4.11 -6.20
N VAL A 179 0.82 2.91 -5.66
CA VAL A 179 -0.30 2.18 -5.05
C VAL A 179 0.04 1.86 -3.60
N VAL A 180 -0.95 2.02 -2.71
CA VAL A 180 -0.82 1.57 -1.32
C VAL A 180 -1.52 0.23 -1.18
N LEU A 181 -0.78 -0.79 -0.77
CA LEU A 181 -1.30 -2.12 -0.51
C LEU A 181 -1.66 -2.27 0.96
N GLY A 182 -2.82 -2.86 1.23
CA GLY A 182 -3.22 -3.27 2.57
C GLY A 182 -4.00 -4.56 2.53
N ASN A 183 -4.58 -4.93 3.67
CA ASN A 183 -5.37 -6.15 3.81
C ASN A 183 -6.56 -5.97 4.76
N SER A 184 -6.91 -4.72 5.04
CA SER A 184 -8.10 -4.34 5.81
C SER A 184 -8.93 -3.32 5.04
N PRO A 185 -10.20 -3.15 5.44
CA PRO A 185 -10.99 -2.00 5.03
C PRO A 185 -10.37 -0.68 5.51
N ILE A 186 -10.98 0.43 5.09
CA ILE A 186 -10.72 1.78 5.64
C ILE A 186 -11.88 2.21 6.54
N THR A 187 -11.73 3.33 7.25
CA THR A 187 -12.84 3.99 7.97
C THR A 187 -13.58 4.99 7.07
N ASP A 188 -14.82 5.29 7.39
CA ASP A 188 -15.66 6.24 6.62
C ASP A 188 -15.00 7.61 6.44
N SER A 189 -14.27 8.06 7.46
CA SER A 189 -13.53 9.33 7.44
C SER A 189 -12.47 9.42 6.33
N TYR A 190 -11.99 8.29 5.80
CA TYR A 190 -11.01 8.25 4.71
C TYR A 190 -11.64 8.15 3.32
N ILE A 191 -12.93 7.87 3.17
CA ILE A 191 -13.59 7.68 1.85
C ILE A 191 -13.29 8.84 0.91
N LYS A 192 -13.62 10.07 1.34
CA LYS A 192 -13.39 11.27 0.52
C LYS A 192 -11.90 11.51 0.27
N LYS A 193 -11.06 11.19 1.25
CA LYS A 193 -9.61 11.46 1.18
C LYS A 193 -8.91 10.55 0.17
N VAL A 194 -9.18 9.25 0.19
CA VAL A 194 -8.54 8.31 -0.76
C VAL A 194 -9.02 8.56 -2.19
N ASP A 195 -10.30 8.91 -2.39
CA ASP A 195 -10.82 9.31 -3.70
C ASP A 195 -10.14 10.60 -4.19
N PHE A 196 -9.96 11.60 -3.32
CA PHE A 196 -9.27 12.82 -3.66
C PHE A 196 -7.80 12.60 -4.01
N LEU A 197 -7.09 11.74 -3.27
CA LEU A 197 -5.69 11.37 -3.56
C LEU A 197 -5.53 10.70 -4.93
N LYS A 198 -6.50 9.89 -5.33
CA LYS A 198 -6.55 9.29 -6.67
C LYS A 198 -6.82 10.31 -7.76
N ILE A 199 -7.83 11.15 -7.59
CA ILE A 199 -8.19 12.19 -8.58
C ILE A 199 -7.04 13.18 -8.78
N SER A 200 -6.39 13.59 -7.68
CA SER A 200 -5.24 14.49 -7.73
C SER A 200 -3.96 13.83 -8.26
N GLY A 201 -3.96 12.51 -8.48
CA GLY A 201 -2.82 11.77 -9.01
C GLY A 201 -1.69 11.52 -8.00
N VAL A 202 -1.87 11.85 -6.71
CA VAL A 202 -0.84 11.60 -5.69
C VAL A 202 -0.63 10.09 -5.49
N ILE A 203 -1.72 9.33 -5.35
CA ILE A 203 -1.74 7.86 -5.20
C ILE A 203 -2.81 7.29 -6.11
N GLN A 204 -2.48 6.33 -6.96
CA GLN A 204 -3.39 5.77 -7.97
C GLN A 204 -4.38 4.74 -7.39
N GLY A 205 -4.15 4.23 -6.18
CA GLY A 205 -5.14 3.46 -5.45
C GLY A 205 -4.64 2.94 -4.11
N PHE A 206 -5.60 2.71 -3.21
CA PHE A 206 -5.43 1.91 -2.00
C PHE A 206 -6.10 0.57 -2.23
N TRP A 207 -5.34 -0.52 -2.27
CA TRP A 207 -5.86 -1.85 -2.59
C TRP A 207 -5.77 -2.75 -1.36
N SER A 208 -6.91 -3.18 -0.83
CA SER A 208 -6.98 -4.26 0.14
C SER A 208 -6.90 -5.61 -0.58
N LEU A 209 -5.88 -6.40 -0.26
CA LEU A 209 -5.63 -7.72 -0.84
C LEU A 209 -6.33 -8.85 -0.07
N ASN A 210 -7.21 -8.52 0.89
CA ASN A 210 -8.02 -9.47 1.64
C ASN A 210 -9.49 -9.36 1.17
N PRO A 211 -10.00 -10.33 0.38
CA PRO A 211 -11.37 -10.30 -0.14
C PRO A 211 -12.45 -10.45 0.95
N LYS A 212 -12.11 -11.02 2.11
CA LYS A 212 -13.06 -11.36 3.17
C LYS A 212 -12.49 -11.06 4.56
N PRO A 213 -12.27 -9.79 4.91
CA PRO A 213 -11.67 -9.39 6.19
C PRO A 213 -12.63 -9.54 7.39
N THR A 214 -13.95 -9.66 7.13
CA THR A 214 -15.00 -9.89 8.13
C THR A 214 -16.20 -10.56 7.44
N ASN A 215 -17.09 -11.18 8.23
CA ASN A 215 -18.38 -11.67 7.77
C ASN A 215 -19.50 -10.61 7.81
N SER A 216 -19.23 -9.44 8.39
CA SER A 216 -20.18 -8.32 8.49
C SER A 216 -19.89 -7.23 7.44
N ASP A 217 -20.73 -6.21 7.34
CA ASP A 217 -20.55 -5.15 6.35
C ASP A 217 -19.26 -4.36 6.53
N TYR A 218 -18.63 -3.98 5.42
CA TYR A 218 -17.45 -3.13 5.39
C TYR A 218 -17.37 -2.39 4.05
N ILE A 219 -16.58 -1.32 4.01
CA ILE A 219 -16.32 -0.57 2.78
C ILE A 219 -15.52 -1.47 1.83
N LYS A 220 -16.15 -1.94 0.76
CA LYS A 220 -15.46 -2.70 -0.30
C LYS A 220 -14.75 -1.77 -1.28
N ASN A 221 -15.46 -0.74 -1.74
CA ASN A 221 -14.96 0.23 -2.71
C ASN A 221 -15.45 1.62 -2.33
N THR A 222 -14.66 2.65 -2.66
CA THR A 222 -15.12 4.05 -2.60
C THR A 222 -15.71 4.50 -3.94
N PRO A 223 -16.54 5.55 -3.97
CA PRO A 223 -17.23 5.99 -5.18
C PRO A 223 -16.34 6.27 -6.39
N LYS A 224 -15.10 6.74 -6.18
CA LYS A 224 -14.12 7.00 -7.25
C LYS A 224 -13.01 5.95 -7.33
N LEU A 225 -13.20 4.82 -6.65
CA LEU A 225 -12.27 3.70 -6.61
C LEU A 225 -10.86 4.11 -6.12
N GLY A 226 -10.79 5.13 -5.27
CA GLY A 226 -9.59 5.52 -4.52
C GLY A 226 -9.16 4.43 -3.55
N PHE A 227 -10.12 3.73 -2.94
CA PHE A 227 -9.92 2.47 -2.24
C PHE A 227 -10.74 1.35 -2.88
N GLN A 228 -10.15 0.17 -2.98
CA GLN A 228 -10.77 -1.04 -3.52
C GLN A 228 -10.35 -2.28 -2.74
N THR A 229 -11.29 -3.17 -2.49
CA THR A 229 -11.03 -4.54 -2.05
C THR A 229 -10.88 -5.41 -3.29
N ILE A 230 -9.70 -5.97 -3.47
CA ILE A 230 -9.39 -6.86 -4.58
C ILE A 230 -10.04 -8.21 -4.29
N LEU A 231 -10.91 -8.66 -5.19
CA LEU A 231 -11.69 -9.88 -5.02
C LEU A 231 -11.01 -11.10 -5.62
N ASP A 232 -10.26 -10.89 -6.70
CA ASP A 232 -9.55 -11.94 -7.41
C ASP A 232 -8.29 -11.43 -8.12
N LYS A 233 -7.53 -12.36 -8.69
CA LYS A 233 -6.28 -12.04 -9.37
C LYS A 233 -6.46 -11.36 -10.72
N ALA A 234 -7.57 -11.64 -11.41
CA ALA A 234 -7.81 -11.02 -12.71
C ALA A 234 -8.04 -9.51 -12.53
N GLN A 235 -8.79 -9.13 -11.50
CA GLN A 235 -8.92 -7.74 -11.08
C GLN A 235 -7.56 -7.13 -10.72
N LEU A 236 -6.74 -7.82 -9.91
CA LEU A 236 -5.42 -7.32 -9.52
C LEU A 236 -4.51 -7.10 -10.74
N PHE A 237 -4.46 -8.08 -11.64
CA PHE A 237 -3.67 -8.02 -12.87
C PHE A 237 -4.12 -6.86 -13.76
N ASN A 238 -5.43 -6.74 -14.03
CA ASN A 238 -5.98 -5.69 -14.88
C ASN A 238 -5.71 -4.29 -14.30
N ASN A 239 -5.85 -4.12 -13.00
CA ASN A 239 -5.51 -2.87 -12.33
C ASN A 239 -4.01 -2.52 -12.49
N CYS A 240 -3.11 -3.50 -12.35
CA CYS A 240 -1.69 -3.27 -12.57
C CYS A 240 -1.38 -2.94 -14.03
N LYS A 241 -1.97 -3.70 -14.96
CA LYS A 241 -1.81 -3.51 -16.41
C LYS A 241 -2.20 -2.11 -16.82
N GLU A 242 -3.39 -1.64 -16.40
CA GLU A 242 -3.88 -0.30 -16.69
C GLU A 242 -2.88 0.78 -16.23
N LEU A 243 -2.35 0.68 -15.01
CA LEU A 243 -1.40 1.65 -14.49
C LEU A 243 -0.05 1.62 -15.21
N VAL A 244 0.42 0.44 -15.64
CA VAL A 244 1.70 0.27 -16.31
C VAL A 244 1.64 0.71 -17.79
N THR A 245 0.50 0.50 -18.47
CA THR A 245 0.37 0.80 -19.90
C THR A 245 -0.05 2.24 -20.19
N ASN A 246 -0.70 2.91 -19.25
CA ASN A 246 -1.15 4.29 -19.45
C ASN A 246 -0.01 5.29 -19.25
N ASP A 247 0.23 6.15 -20.24
CA ASP A 247 1.20 7.26 -20.14
C ASP A 247 0.60 8.42 -19.33
N MET A 248 0.49 8.22 -18.02
CA MET A 248 -0.01 9.21 -17.08
C MET A 248 1.08 10.19 -16.68
N ASN A 249 0.71 11.44 -16.40
CA ASN A 249 1.63 12.43 -15.89
C ASN A 249 1.02 13.24 -14.74
N TYR A 250 1.63 13.15 -13.56
CA TYR A 250 1.30 13.99 -12.41
C TYR A 250 1.83 15.43 -12.61
N PHE A 251 1.02 16.41 -12.25
CA PHE A 251 1.43 17.81 -12.20
C PHE A 251 0.71 18.53 -11.05
N SER A 252 1.42 19.44 -10.40
CA SER A 252 0.88 20.32 -9.35
C SER A 252 1.69 21.60 -9.29
N SER A 253 1.03 22.71 -8.94
CA SER A 253 1.66 24.02 -8.74
C SER A 253 0.70 24.95 -7.99
N MET A 254 1.24 25.94 -7.28
CA MET A 254 0.47 26.97 -6.59
C MET A 254 0.68 28.31 -7.29
N ILE A 255 -0.14 28.62 -8.28
CA ILE A 255 -0.07 29.85 -9.08
C ILE A 255 -1.41 30.59 -9.11
N SER A 256 -1.37 31.89 -9.40
CA SER A 256 -2.58 32.71 -9.51
C SER A 256 -3.44 32.27 -10.71
N LYS A 257 -4.75 32.49 -10.62
CA LYS A 257 -5.69 32.21 -11.72
C LYS A 257 -5.33 32.97 -13.00
N LEU A 258 -4.82 34.20 -12.86
CA LEU A 258 -4.36 35.01 -14.00
C LEU A 258 -3.20 34.32 -14.71
N LYS A 259 -2.18 33.89 -13.96
CA LYS A 259 -1.01 33.20 -14.54
C LYS A 259 -1.38 31.85 -15.13
N LEU A 260 -2.23 31.08 -14.46
CA LEU A 260 -2.74 29.81 -14.98
C LEU A 260 -3.48 30.01 -16.32
N GLY A 261 -4.33 31.05 -16.42
CA GLY A 261 -5.02 31.39 -17.66
C GLY A 261 -4.06 31.77 -18.80
N GLU A 262 -2.99 32.50 -18.49
CA GLU A 262 -1.93 32.81 -19.46
C GLU A 262 -1.24 31.56 -19.98
N ILE A 263 -0.87 30.64 -19.08
CA ILE A 263 -0.23 29.37 -19.42
C ILE A 263 -1.12 28.53 -20.34
N ILE A 264 -2.42 28.41 -20.01
CA ILE A 264 -3.39 27.68 -20.84
C ILE A 264 -3.47 28.29 -22.23
N ARG A 265 -3.56 29.62 -22.33
CA ARG A 265 -3.65 30.34 -23.61
C ARG A 265 -2.40 30.13 -24.47
N ILE A 266 -1.20 30.14 -23.88
CA ILE A 266 0.05 29.88 -24.62
C ILE A 266 0.08 28.42 -25.07
N ALA A 267 -0.18 27.47 -24.16
CA ALA A 267 -0.15 26.06 -24.47
C ALA A 267 -1.16 25.66 -25.54
N SER A 268 -2.34 26.28 -25.57
CA SER A 268 -3.40 25.98 -26.55
C SER A 268 -3.05 26.35 -28.00
N GLN A 269 -1.99 27.11 -28.23
CA GLN A 269 -1.52 27.48 -29.56
C GLN A 269 -0.78 26.34 -30.28
N GLU A 270 -0.38 25.30 -29.54
CA GLU A 270 0.27 24.12 -30.12
C GLU A 270 -0.72 23.30 -30.98
N THR A 271 -0.17 22.57 -31.97
CA THR A 271 -0.94 21.95 -33.05
C THR A 271 -1.67 20.68 -32.65
N THR A 272 -1.12 19.91 -31.71
CA THR A 272 -1.69 18.62 -31.25
C THR A 272 -1.96 18.65 -29.77
N ASP A 273 -2.88 17.81 -29.28
CA ASP A 273 -3.21 17.78 -27.85
C ASP A 273 -2.03 17.32 -26.98
N ILE A 274 -1.16 16.46 -27.50
CA ILE A 274 0.09 16.08 -26.85
C ILE A 274 1.03 17.27 -26.73
N ALA A 275 1.25 18.02 -27.83
CA ALA A 275 2.12 19.20 -27.80
C ALA A 275 1.56 20.28 -26.87
N LYS A 276 0.23 20.49 -26.84
CA LYS A 276 -0.43 21.38 -25.87
C LYS A 276 -0.15 20.95 -24.43
N ALA A 277 -0.27 19.65 -24.14
CA ALA A 277 0.01 19.11 -22.81
C ALA A 277 1.48 19.29 -22.42
N GLU A 278 2.43 18.96 -23.31
CA GLU A 278 3.87 19.13 -23.06
C GLU A 278 4.25 20.60 -22.83
N LYS A 279 3.68 21.51 -23.62
CA LYS A 279 3.87 22.95 -23.47
C LYS A 279 3.32 23.44 -22.14
N PHE A 280 2.10 23.03 -21.78
CA PHE A 280 1.49 23.35 -20.49
C PHE A 280 2.36 22.87 -19.32
N LEU A 281 2.83 21.62 -19.38
CA LEU A 281 3.66 21.02 -18.33
C LEU A 281 5.01 21.72 -18.19
N THR A 282 5.59 22.20 -19.29
CA THR A 282 6.83 22.99 -19.25
C THR A 282 6.59 24.33 -18.56
N LEU A 283 5.50 25.02 -18.94
CA LEU A 283 5.19 26.36 -18.43
C LEU A 283 4.75 26.36 -16.96
N ILE A 284 4.03 25.35 -16.49
CA ILE A 284 3.58 25.28 -15.08
C ILE A 284 4.72 24.98 -14.09
N ARG A 285 5.86 24.51 -14.61
CA ARG A 285 7.08 24.17 -13.85
C ARG A 285 8.15 25.27 -13.89
N SER A 286 7.95 26.29 -14.73
CA SER A 286 8.83 27.47 -14.87
C SER A 286 8.42 28.56 -13.89
#